data_AF-A0A2D9T3P9-F1
#
_entry.id   AF-A0A2D9T3P9-F1
#
_cell.length_a   1.000
_cell.length_b   1.000
_cell.length_c   1.000
_cell.angle_alpha   90.00
_cell.angle_beta   90.00
_cell.angle_gamma   90.00
#
_symmetry.space_group_name_H-M   'P 1'
#
loop_
_entity.id
_entity.type
_entity.pdbx_description
1 polymer ?
#
loop_
_entity_poly.entity_id
_entity_poly.type
_entity_poly.pdbx_seq_one_letter_code
_entity_poly.pdbx_strand_id
1 'polypeptide(L)'
;MWGPLSPPMRCPSCGNENRAGSLFCQQCGTRLQATEAQGAKARCGRCGGENRPDMRFCVHCGNNLQAQAPAQVPAPQTAPDPQPASVRPQPQQAVAPAPTPVSSQPAVGRDTAVAPAGPVCWRCRGVGDVGSEFCKFCGARYSEGSADPTPSAPAERASHPTAVATVTKSADAASASHQIVSIRKDGTDGAAYPLSAEQTDFGRSDGDVVLEDDPYLSPRHFRVLRRGGDWFLRDLRSVNGVYVRLRGTHVLEQGAMILIGQQVLRFELLDEDELPLGPARSDGCLVFGTPEVPAFARLVQYTTEGVGRDVHYLYRDETVLGRETGDIVFTDDPFLSRRHAVLRFDRTQKRATLEDQGSSNGTCARLRGEHALRVGDHFRVGRHLFRFDPVGAS
;
A
#
# COMPACT_ATOMS: atom_id res chain seq x y z
N MET A 1 2.18 -66.75 12.47
CA MET A 1 1.58 -66.68 11.12
C MET A 1 1.48 -65.20 10.77
N TRP A 2 2.36 -64.69 9.91
CA TRP A 2 2.41 -63.27 9.55
C TRP A 2 1.45 -63.05 8.38
N GLY A 3 0.49 -62.12 8.52
CA GLY A 3 -0.51 -61.82 7.47
C GLY A 3 0.10 -61.11 6.25
N PRO A 4 -0.59 -61.11 5.09
CA PRO A 4 -0.01 -60.64 3.83
C PRO A 4 0.20 -59.13 3.84
N LEU A 5 1.43 -58.71 3.52
CA LEU A 5 1.80 -57.31 3.30
C LEU A 5 1.09 -56.79 2.04
N SER A 6 0.30 -55.72 2.18
CA SER A 6 -0.36 -55.06 1.04
C SER A 6 0.67 -54.56 0.01
N PRO A 7 0.41 -54.68 -1.30
CA PRO A 7 1.37 -54.31 -2.32
C PRO A 7 1.67 -52.81 -2.32
N PRO A 8 2.91 -52.40 -2.62
CA PRO A 8 3.30 -50.99 -2.69
C PRO A 8 2.64 -50.28 -3.88
N MET A 9 2.37 -48.98 -3.73
CA MET A 9 1.62 -48.18 -4.71
C MET A 9 2.51 -47.12 -5.36
N ARG A 10 2.47 -47.02 -6.69
CA ARG A 10 3.29 -46.05 -7.45
C ARG A 10 2.56 -44.71 -7.60
N CYS A 11 3.30 -43.63 -7.42
CA CYS A 11 2.77 -42.28 -7.61
C CYS A 11 2.48 -42.02 -9.09
N PRO A 12 1.28 -41.57 -9.47
CA PRO A 12 0.94 -41.31 -10.88
C PRO A 12 1.66 -40.08 -11.45
N SER A 13 2.14 -39.16 -10.61
CA SER A 13 2.82 -37.95 -11.08
C SER A 13 4.33 -38.09 -11.27
N CYS A 14 5.01 -38.91 -10.46
CA CYS A 14 6.48 -39.05 -10.54
C CYS A 14 6.99 -40.50 -10.61
N GLY A 15 6.10 -41.49 -10.57
CA GLY A 15 6.46 -42.91 -10.64
C GLY A 15 7.08 -43.49 -9.36
N ASN A 16 7.34 -42.67 -8.32
CA ASN A 16 7.95 -43.13 -7.08
C ASN A 16 7.08 -44.16 -6.37
N GLU A 17 7.71 -45.18 -5.81
CA GLU A 17 7.02 -46.27 -5.11
C GLU A 17 6.81 -45.88 -3.65
N ASN A 18 5.56 -45.93 -3.19
CA ASN A 18 5.16 -45.49 -1.85
C ASN A 18 4.57 -46.66 -1.06
N ARG A 19 4.74 -46.60 0.28
CA ARG A 19 4.17 -47.59 1.19
C ARG A 19 2.65 -47.62 1.09
N ALA A 20 2.06 -48.82 1.13
CA ALA A 20 0.62 -49.00 1.11
C ALA A 20 -0.08 -48.15 2.20
N GLY A 21 -1.10 -47.39 1.81
CA GLY A 21 -1.84 -46.48 2.69
C GLY A 21 -1.27 -45.06 2.81
N SER A 22 -0.18 -44.73 2.12
CA SER A 22 0.37 -43.37 2.11
C SER A 22 -0.63 -42.38 1.50
N LEU A 23 -0.99 -41.33 2.25
CA LEU A 23 -1.90 -40.27 1.79
C LEU A 23 -1.26 -39.39 0.71
N PHE A 24 0.07 -39.25 0.76
CA PHE A 24 0.86 -38.41 -0.12
C PHE A 24 2.14 -39.14 -0.55
N CYS A 25 2.64 -38.81 -1.74
CA CYS A 25 3.90 -39.31 -2.26
C CYS A 25 5.07 -38.70 -1.48
N GLN A 26 5.96 -39.54 -0.94
CA GLN A 26 7.09 -39.08 -0.13
C GLN A 26 8.17 -38.33 -0.94
N GLN A 27 8.17 -38.48 -2.26
CA GLN A 27 9.15 -37.85 -3.15
C GLN A 27 8.68 -36.48 -3.67
N CYS A 28 7.40 -36.35 -4.04
CA CYS A 28 6.90 -35.16 -4.75
C CYS A 28 5.66 -34.51 -4.10
N GLY A 29 5.17 -35.05 -2.98
CA GLY A 29 4.01 -34.51 -2.26
C GLY A 29 2.64 -34.75 -2.90
N THR A 30 2.56 -35.41 -4.06
CA THR A 30 1.29 -35.70 -4.75
C THR A 30 0.39 -36.60 -3.90
N ARG A 31 -0.87 -36.21 -3.69
CA ARG A 31 -1.86 -36.99 -2.91
C ARG A 31 -2.23 -38.28 -3.65
N LEU A 32 -2.14 -39.42 -2.95
CA LEU A 32 -2.30 -40.75 -3.54
C LEU A 32 -3.67 -41.39 -3.26
N GLN A 33 -4.47 -40.81 -2.35
CA GLN A 33 -5.86 -41.24 -2.13
C GLN A 33 -6.83 -40.35 -2.90
N ALA A 34 -7.55 -40.95 -3.85
CA ALA A 34 -8.74 -40.36 -4.44
C ALA A 34 -9.92 -40.56 -3.48
N THR A 35 -10.53 -39.47 -3.03
CA THR A 35 -11.89 -39.51 -2.47
C THR A 35 -12.82 -38.89 -3.50
N GLU A 36 -13.77 -39.70 -3.95
CA GLU A 36 -14.80 -39.33 -4.91
C GLU A 36 -15.75 -38.30 -4.29
N ALA A 37 -15.70 -37.07 -4.76
CA ALA A 37 -16.82 -36.12 -4.71
C ALA A 37 -16.63 -35.05 -5.79
N GLN A 38 -17.35 -35.23 -6.89
CA GLN A 38 -17.41 -34.29 -8.00
C GLN A 38 -18.36 -33.13 -7.66
N GLY A 39 -17.85 -31.90 -7.78
CA GLY A 39 -18.56 -30.81 -8.46
C GLY A 39 -19.72 -30.11 -7.74
N ALA A 40 -19.41 -29.26 -6.76
CA ALA A 40 -20.18 -28.03 -6.54
C ALA A 40 -19.19 -26.88 -6.24
N LYS A 41 -19.12 -25.90 -7.14
CA LYS A 41 -18.23 -24.74 -7.01
C LYS A 41 -18.69 -23.87 -5.84
N ALA A 42 -17.84 -23.68 -4.83
CA ALA A 42 -18.12 -22.80 -3.70
C ALA A 42 -17.90 -21.35 -4.11
N ARG A 43 -18.99 -20.59 -4.33
CA ARG A 43 -18.91 -19.14 -4.47
C ARG A 43 -18.63 -18.51 -3.10
N CYS A 44 -17.73 -17.54 -3.05
CA CYS A 44 -17.46 -16.83 -1.82
C CYS A 44 -18.66 -15.96 -1.43
N GLY A 45 -19.21 -16.14 -0.22
CA GLY A 45 -20.30 -15.31 0.29
C GLY A 45 -19.95 -13.83 0.51
N ARG A 46 -18.65 -13.48 0.53
CA ARG A 46 -18.18 -12.10 0.71
C ARG A 46 -17.97 -11.34 -0.60
N CYS A 47 -17.25 -11.92 -1.56
CA CYS A 47 -16.91 -11.25 -2.82
C CYS A 47 -17.57 -11.86 -4.06
N GLY A 48 -18.32 -12.95 -3.93
CA GLY A 48 -18.96 -13.66 -5.04
C GLY A 48 -18.01 -14.47 -5.94
N GLY A 49 -16.71 -14.37 -5.73
CA GLY A 49 -15.68 -15.05 -6.53
C GLY A 49 -15.83 -16.58 -6.47
N GLU A 50 -15.67 -17.23 -7.62
CA GLU A 50 -15.73 -18.70 -7.74
C GLU A 50 -14.44 -19.32 -7.16
N ASN A 51 -14.60 -20.29 -6.25
CA ASN A 51 -13.49 -21.03 -5.66
C ASN A 51 -13.66 -22.53 -5.88
N ARG A 52 -12.53 -23.24 -5.85
CA ARG A 52 -12.52 -24.70 -5.80
C ARG A 52 -13.04 -25.16 -4.42
N PRO A 53 -13.76 -26.29 -4.34
CA PRO A 53 -14.46 -26.72 -3.13
C PRO A 53 -13.56 -27.05 -1.94
N ASP A 54 -12.26 -27.26 -2.17
CA ASP A 54 -11.23 -27.59 -1.18
C ASP A 54 -10.47 -26.36 -0.63
N MET A 55 -10.80 -25.16 -1.11
CA MET A 55 -10.12 -23.93 -0.68
C MET A 55 -10.61 -23.46 0.69
N ARG A 56 -9.69 -23.38 1.67
CA ARG A 56 -9.99 -22.85 3.01
C ARG A 56 -10.23 -21.34 3.01
N PHE A 57 -9.59 -20.63 2.08
CA PHE A 57 -9.72 -19.18 1.91
C PHE A 57 -10.04 -18.85 0.45
N CYS A 58 -10.84 -17.81 0.23
CA CYS A 58 -11.17 -17.35 -1.10
C CYS A 58 -9.93 -16.80 -1.82
N VAL A 59 -9.64 -17.29 -3.03
CA VAL A 59 -8.47 -16.88 -3.81
C VAL A 59 -8.53 -15.43 -4.29
N HIS A 60 -9.71 -14.83 -4.26
CA HIS A 60 -9.95 -13.47 -4.77
C HIS A 60 -9.97 -12.40 -3.68
N CYS A 61 -10.32 -12.77 -2.43
CA CYS A 61 -10.47 -11.79 -1.34
C CYS A 61 -9.94 -12.23 0.03
N GLY A 62 -9.39 -13.45 0.14
CA GLY A 62 -8.83 -13.98 1.38
C GLY A 62 -9.85 -14.45 2.43
N ASN A 63 -11.17 -14.30 2.18
CA ASN A 63 -12.19 -14.68 3.16
C ASN A 63 -12.19 -16.20 3.45
N ASN A 64 -12.31 -16.58 4.72
CA ASN A 64 -12.40 -18.00 5.12
C ASN A 64 -13.74 -18.61 4.65
N LEU A 65 -13.67 -19.70 3.89
CA LEU A 65 -14.84 -20.37 3.31
C LEU A 65 -15.38 -21.51 4.21
N GLN A 66 -14.65 -21.92 5.25
CA GLN A 66 -15.04 -23.03 6.14
C GLN A 66 -15.91 -22.61 7.34
N ALA A 67 -16.10 -21.32 7.59
CA ALA A 67 -16.83 -20.80 8.76
C ALA A 67 -18.37 -20.84 8.63
N GLN A 68 -18.93 -21.50 7.61
CA GLN A 68 -20.38 -21.51 7.33
C GLN A 68 -21.11 -22.83 7.63
N ALA A 69 -20.51 -23.76 8.38
CA ALA A 69 -21.23 -24.92 8.92
C ALA A 69 -21.59 -24.69 10.40
N PRO A 70 -22.86 -24.81 10.81
CA PRO A 70 -23.24 -24.62 12.21
C PRO A 70 -22.62 -25.73 13.08
N ALA A 71 -21.77 -25.34 14.03
CA ALA A 71 -21.11 -26.27 14.95
C ALA A 71 -22.08 -26.75 16.04
N GLN A 72 -22.27 -28.07 16.15
CA GLN A 72 -22.94 -28.71 17.29
C GLN A 72 -21.95 -28.83 18.46
N VAL A 73 -22.39 -28.43 19.66
CA VAL A 73 -21.62 -28.44 20.90
C VAL A 73 -21.75 -29.82 21.60
N PRO A 74 -20.66 -30.50 21.99
CA PRO A 74 -20.73 -31.68 22.87
C PRO A 74 -20.87 -31.27 24.35
N ALA A 75 -21.61 -32.07 25.12
CA ALA A 75 -21.91 -31.83 26.53
C ALA A 75 -20.69 -32.01 27.48
N PRO A 76 -20.65 -31.33 28.64
CA PRO A 76 -19.51 -31.34 29.55
C PRO A 76 -19.49 -32.57 30.47
N GLN A 77 -18.32 -33.15 30.68
CA GLN A 77 -18.07 -34.15 31.72
C GLN A 77 -17.42 -33.50 32.94
N THR A 78 -17.90 -33.89 34.13
CA THR A 78 -17.46 -33.40 35.44
C THR A 78 -16.17 -34.06 35.89
N ALA A 79 -15.18 -33.27 36.35
CA ALA A 79 -13.96 -33.74 36.99
C ALA A 79 -14.09 -33.71 38.54
N PRO A 80 -13.41 -34.59 39.28
CA PRO A 80 -13.47 -34.67 40.74
C PRO A 80 -12.52 -33.69 41.46
N ASP A 81 -12.88 -33.35 42.71
CA ASP A 81 -12.25 -32.33 43.58
C ASP A 81 -10.77 -32.60 43.93
N PRO A 82 -9.92 -31.55 43.99
CA PRO A 82 -8.54 -31.66 44.48
C PRO A 82 -8.43 -31.42 46.00
N GLN A 83 -7.62 -32.25 46.67
CA GLN A 83 -7.25 -32.07 48.09
C GLN A 83 -6.19 -30.97 48.27
N PRO A 84 -6.17 -30.26 49.43
CA PRO A 84 -5.29 -29.13 49.67
C PRO A 84 -3.85 -29.53 50.01
N ALA A 85 -2.88 -28.86 49.38
CA ALA A 85 -1.45 -29.00 49.66
C ALA A 85 -1.00 -28.06 50.79
N SER A 86 -0.14 -28.58 51.68
CA SER A 86 0.44 -27.89 52.83
C SER A 86 1.46 -26.81 52.45
N VAL A 87 1.30 -25.63 53.05
CA VAL A 87 2.17 -24.45 52.89
C VAL A 87 3.48 -24.63 53.68
N ARG A 88 4.62 -24.40 53.04
CA ARG A 88 5.94 -24.28 53.69
C ARG A 88 6.38 -22.80 53.64
N PRO A 89 6.96 -22.22 54.72
CA PRO A 89 7.29 -20.79 54.75
C PRO A 89 8.50 -20.45 53.88
N GLN A 90 8.42 -19.33 53.14
CA GLN A 90 9.54 -18.76 52.38
C GLN A 90 10.48 -17.93 53.28
N PRO A 91 11.81 -17.97 53.06
CA PRO A 91 12.74 -17.05 53.69
C PRO A 91 12.73 -15.65 53.04
N GLN A 92 12.79 -14.62 53.87
CA GLN A 92 12.78 -13.20 53.49
C GLN A 92 14.06 -12.80 52.74
N GLN A 93 13.93 -12.21 51.55
CA GLN A 93 15.03 -11.59 50.80
C GLN A 93 15.28 -10.15 51.27
N ALA A 94 16.55 -9.84 51.53
CA ALA A 94 17.03 -8.51 51.86
C ALA A 94 17.08 -7.61 50.61
N VAL A 95 16.64 -6.37 50.77
CA VAL A 95 16.60 -5.32 49.74
C VAL A 95 17.99 -4.73 49.55
N ALA A 96 18.51 -4.72 48.32
CA ALA A 96 19.71 -3.98 47.92
C ALA A 96 19.32 -2.63 47.29
N PRO A 97 20.09 -1.54 47.51
CA PRO A 97 19.75 -0.21 47.00
C PRO A 97 20.08 -0.03 45.50
N ALA A 98 19.32 0.86 44.87
CA ALA A 98 19.35 1.17 43.44
C ALA A 98 20.64 1.88 42.99
N PRO A 99 21.15 1.63 41.76
CA PRO A 99 22.23 2.41 41.18
C PRO A 99 21.72 3.72 40.54
N THR A 100 22.49 4.79 40.74
CA THR A 100 22.36 6.13 40.14
C THR A 100 22.59 6.13 38.62
N PRO A 101 21.87 6.97 37.84
CA PRO A 101 22.07 7.06 36.39
C PRO A 101 23.34 7.85 36.04
N VAL A 102 24.21 7.24 35.24
CA VAL A 102 25.37 7.89 34.62
C VAL A 102 24.92 8.53 33.31
N SER A 103 25.02 9.85 33.25
CA SER A 103 24.84 10.67 32.06
C SER A 103 26.07 10.55 31.16
N SER A 104 25.88 10.16 29.90
CA SER A 104 26.88 10.30 28.84
C SER A 104 26.23 10.73 27.52
N GLN A 105 26.16 12.04 27.32
CA GLN A 105 26.10 12.61 25.97
C GLN A 105 27.50 12.57 25.36
N PRO A 106 27.64 12.28 24.05
CA PRO A 106 28.75 12.78 23.27
C PRO A 106 28.37 14.11 22.59
N ALA A 107 29.34 15.02 22.64
CA ALA A 107 29.27 16.38 22.13
C ALA A 107 29.20 16.46 20.60
N VAL A 108 28.62 17.57 20.15
CA VAL A 108 28.58 18.07 18.79
C VAL A 108 30.00 18.28 18.24
N GLY A 109 30.36 17.51 17.22
CA GLY A 109 31.50 17.79 16.33
C GLY A 109 31.01 18.36 15.01
N ARG A 110 31.35 19.63 14.73
CA ARG A 110 31.28 20.20 13.39
C ARG A 110 32.46 19.65 12.60
N ASP A 111 32.17 18.84 11.57
CA ASP A 111 33.13 18.56 10.50
C ASP A 111 32.53 18.97 9.15
N THR A 112 33.04 20.08 8.64
CA THR A 112 33.09 20.39 7.22
C THR A 112 34.01 19.36 6.55
N ALA A 113 33.44 18.43 5.78
CA ALA A 113 34.18 17.60 4.85
C ALA A 113 33.34 17.34 3.60
N VAL A 114 33.78 17.92 2.48
CA VAL A 114 33.35 17.51 1.14
C VAL A 114 33.90 16.10 0.91
N ALA A 115 33.00 15.11 0.86
CA ALA A 115 33.32 13.72 0.55
C ALA A 115 32.96 13.42 -0.92
N PRO A 116 33.71 12.53 -1.60
CA PRO A 116 33.63 12.33 -3.04
C PRO A 116 32.29 11.74 -3.45
N ALA A 117 31.68 12.29 -4.50
CA ALA A 117 30.43 11.77 -5.06
C ALA A 117 30.66 10.36 -5.63
N GLY A 118 30.02 9.35 -5.05
CA GLY A 118 30.02 7.99 -5.59
C GLY A 118 29.21 7.87 -6.89
N PRO A 119 29.14 6.66 -7.48
CA PRO A 119 28.52 6.47 -8.78
C PRO A 119 27.03 6.83 -8.76
N VAL A 120 26.56 7.54 -9.80
CA VAL A 120 25.15 7.86 -9.98
C VAL A 120 24.45 6.67 -10.64
N CYS A 121 23.39 6.17 -10.03
CA CYS A 121 22.66 5.01 -10.56
C CYS A 121 21.89 5.36 -11.84
N TRP A 122 22.08 4.59 -12.91
CA TRP A 122 21.36 4.77 -14.18
C TRP A 122 19.84 4.59 -14.06
N ARG A 123 19.38 3.74 -13.12
CA ARG A 123 17.96 3.42 -12.92
C ARG A 123 17.21 4.46 -12.09
N CYS A 124 17.74 4.80 -10.91
CA CYS A 124 17.04 5.67 -9.94
C CYS A 124 17.71 7.04 -9.72
N ARG A 125 18.91 7.26 -10.29
CA ARG A 125 19.74 8.46 -10.12
C ARG A 125 20.20 8.78 -8.70
N GLY A 126 20.04 7.84 -7.75
CA GLY A 126 20.66 7.95 -6.43
C GLY A 126 22.19 7.83 -6.49
N VAL A 127 22.87 8.61 -5.65
CA VAL A 127 24.34 8.59 -5.52
C VAL A 127 24.74 7.45 -4.57
N GLY A 128 25.36 6.41 -5.14
CA GLY A 128 25.84 5.26 -4.39
C GLY A 128 27.08 5.54 -3.57
N ASP A 129 27.45 4.57 -2.72
CA ASP A 129 28.71 4.62 -2.00
C ASP A 129 29.85 4.19 -2.94
N VAL A 130 31.02 4.85 -2.83
CA VAL A 130 32.20 4.57 -3.66
C VAL A 130 32.58 3.08 -3.53
N GLY A 131 32.69 2.38 -4.66
CA GLY A 131 33.01 0.95 -4.71
C GLY A 131 31.83 -0.01 -4.59
N SER A 132 30.59 0.47 -4.47
CA SER A 132 29.41 -0.39 -4.47
C SER A 132 29.10 -0.94 -5.86
N GLU A 133 28.88 -2.26 -5.95
CA GLU A 133 28.51 -2.92 -7.21
C GLU A 133 27.02 -2.75 -7.57
N PHE A 134 26.19 -2.57 -6.54
CA PHE A 134 24.74 -2.39 -6.64
C PHE A 134 24.32 -1.05 -6.01
N CYS A 135 23.27 -0.46 -6.57
CA CYS A 135 22.67 0.76 -6.04
C CYS A 135 21.87 0.47 -4.77
N LYS A 136 22.24 1.10 -3.65
CA LYS A 136 21.56 0.95 -2.35
C LYS A 136 20.10 1.39 -2.33
N PHE A 137 19.66 2.20 -3.29
CA PHE A 137 18.29 2.74 -3.34
C PHE A 137 17.31 1.88 -4.16
N CYS A 138 17.79 1.19 -5.19
CA CYS A 138 16.92 0.45 -6.12
C CYS A 138 17.41 -0.94 -6.51
N GLY A 139 18.56 -1.38 -5.99
CA GLY A 139 19.16 -2.69 -6.25
C GLY A 139 19.79 -2.88 -7.63
N ALA A 140 19.79 -1.86 -8.51
CA ALA A 140 20.37 -1.98 -9.85
C ALA A 140 21.89 -2.10 -9.81
N ARG A 141 22.47 -2.99 -10.62
CA ARG A 141 23.92 -3.14 -10.77
C ARG A 141 24.48 -2.01 -11.64
N TYR A 142 25.58 -1.39 -11.23
CA TYR A 142 26.13 -0.24 -11.98
C TYR A 142 26.69 -0.64 -13.35
N SER A 143 27.17 -1.89 -13.48
CA SER A 143 27.75 -2.43 -14.73
C SER A 143 26.73 -2.66 -15.85
N GLU A 144 25.44 -2.78 -15.53
CA GLU A 144 24.38 -2.99 -16.53
C GLU A 144 24.02 -1.70 -17.29
N GLY A 145 24.47 -0.54 -16.80
CA GLY A 145 24.27 0.77 -17.44
C GLY A 145 25.45 1.28 -18.26
N SER A 146 26.59 0.57 -18.31
CA SER A 146 27.83 1.01 -18.96
C SER A 146 28.08 0.39 -20.33
N ALA A 147 27.08 -0.24 -20.95
CA ALA A 147 27.19 -0.76 -22.32
C ALA A 147 26.97 0.37 -23.34
N ASP A 148 27.95 1.25 -23.49
CA ASP A 148 28.01 2.19 -24.61
C ASP A 148 28.72 1.51 -25.81
N PRO A 149 28.11 1.48 -27.01
CA PRO A 149 28.86 1.27 -28.25
C PRO A 149 29.67 2.53 -28.61
N THR A 150 30.93 2.30 -28.98
CA THR A 150 32.00 3.27 -29.27
C THR A 150 31.60 4.41 -30.25
N PRO A 151 32.11 5.65 -30.08
CA PRO A 151 31.64 6.83 -30.81
C PRO A 151 32.39 7.09 -32.13
N SER A 152 31.65 7.51 -33.16
CA SER A 152 32.17 8.18 -34.37
C SER A 152 31.87 9.68 -34.29
N ALA A 153 32.86 10.51 -34.61
CA ALA A 153 32.91 11.96 -34.38
C ALA A 153 31.97 12.82 -35.28
N PRO A 154 31.95 14.17 -35.13
CA PRO A 154 30.81 14.93 -34.65
C PRO A 154 29.97 15.55 -35.78
N ALA A 155 28.65 15.48 -35.64
CA ALA A 155 27.72 16.32 -36.40
C ALA A 155 27.03 17.31 -35.44
N GLU A 156 26.96 18.56 -35.88
CA GLU A 156 26.35 19.69 -35.21
C GLU A 156 24.90 19.45 -34.76
N ARG A 157 24.54 20.14 -33.65
CA ARG A 157 23.19 20.57 -33.23
C ARG A 157 22.06 19.53 -33.23
N ALA A 158 21.58 19.19 -32.04
CA ALA A 158 20.18 19.44 -31.64
C ALA A 158 19.98 19.13 -30.15
N SER A 159 19.41 20.10 -29.44
CA SER A 159 18.81 19.96 -28.12
C SER A 159 17.74 18.85 -28.16
N HIS A 160 17.78 17.88 -27.24
CA HIS A 160 16.73 16.86 -27.14
C HIS A 160 15.38 17.49 -26.75
N PRO A 161 14.28 17.17 -27.45
CA PRO A 161 13.00 17.82 -27.27
C PRO A 161 12.25 17.29 -26.04
N THR A 162 11.54 18.23 -25.43
CA THR A 162 10.44 18.07 -24.47
C THR A 162 9.43 17.04 -24.95
N ALA A 163 8.91 16.20 -24.03
CA ALA A 163 7.81 15.27 -24.31
C ALA A 163 6.65 15.98 -25.03
N VAL A 164 6.40 15.59 -26.27
CA VAL A 164 5.33 16.16 -27.10
C VAL A 164 4.10 15.29 -26.90
N ALA A 165 3.16 15.76 -26.08
CA ALA A 165 1.82 15.19 -26.07
C ALA A 165 1.15 15.48 -27.42
N THR A 166 0.64 14.45 -28.08
CA THR A 166 -0.08 14.60 -29.35
C THR A 166 -1.48 15.11 -29.01
N VAL A 167 -1.70 16.42 -29.11
CA VAL A 167 -3.05 16.99 -29.06
C VAL A 167 -3.71 16.67 -30.40
N THR A 168 -4.68 15.75 -30.41
CA THR A 168 -5.57 15.58 -31.56
C THR A 168 -6.33 16.89 -31.71
N LYS A 169 -5.97 17.68 -32.74
CA LYS A 169 -6.56 19.00 -33.00
C LYS A 169 -8.08 18.87 -33.22
N SER A 170 -8.84 19.05 -32.15
CA SER A 170 -10.23 19.50 -32.24
C SER A 170 -10.23 21.01 -32.48
N ALA A 171 -11.10 21.48 -33.37
CA ALA A 171 -11.19 22.87 -33.85
C ALA A 171 -11.56 23.91 -32.76
N ASP A 172 -11.75 23.49 -31.51
CA ASP A 172 -12.24 24.33 -30.39
C ASP A 172 -11.15 24.98 -29.53
N ALA A 173 -9.86 24.69 -29.76
CA ALA A 173 -8.77 25.19 -28.91
C ALA A 173 -8.71 26.73 -28.81
N ALA A 174 -9.24 27.46 -29.79
CA ALA A 174 -9.28 28.93 -29.81
C ALA A 174 -10.33 29.55 -28.86
N SER A 175 -11.22 28.74 -28.25
CA SER A 175 -12.30 29.20 -27.36
C SER A 175 -12.16 28.71 -25.90
N ALA A 176 -11.06 28.02 -25.58
CA ALA A 176 -10.85 27.44 -24.27
C ALA A 176 -10.74 28.52 -23.18
N SER A 177 -11.60 28.43 -22.16
CA SER A 177 -11.56 29.35 -21.00
C SER A 177 -10.66 28.84 -19.88
N HIS A 178 -10.43 27.53 -19.82
CA HIS A 178 -9.65 26.85 -18.79
C HIS A 178 -8.71 25.82 -19.41
N GLN A 179 -7.68 25.46 -18.65
CA GLN A 179 -6.65 24.52 -19.05
C GLN A 179 -6.19 23.68 -17.86
N ILE A 180 -5.63 22.52 -18.16
CA ILE A 180 -4.82 21.77 -17.22
C ILE A 180 -3.35 22.06 -17.52
N VAL A 181 -2.58 22.47 -16.51
CA VAL A 181 -1.15 22.71 -16.62
C VAL A 181 -0.40 21.59 -15.90
N SER A 182 0.51 20.91 -16.60
CA SER A 182 1.44 19.96 -15.98
C SER A 182 2.43 20.70 -15.12
N ILE A 183 2.71 20.25 -13.91
CA ILE A 183 3.69 20.83 -13.00
C ILE A 183 4.93 19.94 -12.99
N ARG A 184 6.09 20.53 -13.30
CA ARG A 184 7.38 19.82 -13.31
C ARG A 184 7.88 19.55 -11.90
N LYS A 185 8.89 18.69 -11.77
CA LYS A 185 9.50 18.33 -10.48
C LYS A 185 10.14 19.50 -9.74
N ASP A 186 10.54 20.55 -10.44
CA ASP A 186 11.08 21.79 -9.88
C ASP A 186 9.98 22.80 -9.47
N GLY A 187 8.71 22.43 -9.63
CA GLY A 187 7.56 23.28 -9.33
C GLY A 187 7.16 24.23 -10.47
N THR A 188 7.89 24.25 -11.58
CA THR A 188 7.58 25.12 -12.73
C THR A 188 6.47 24.57 -13.60
N ASP A 189 5.79 25.47 -14.31
CA ASP A 189 4.73 25.12 -15.25
C ASP A 189 5.30 24.43 -16.50
N GLY A 190 4.75 23.26 -16.79
CA GLY A 190 5.03 22.37 -17.90
C GLY A 190 4.14 22.61 -19.10
N ALA A 191 3.74 21.52 -19.76
CA ALA A 191 2.79 21.58 -20.87
C ALA A 191 1.40 22.00 -20.36
N ALA A 192 0.74 22.88 -21.10
CA ALA A 192 -0.63 23.30 -20.86
C ALA A 192 -1.57 22.64 -21.88
N TYR A 193 -2.71 22.17 -21.38
CA TYR A 193 -3.72 21.43 -22.12
C TYR A 193 -5.04 22.20 -22.04
N PRO A 194 -5.38 22.99 -23.08
CA PRO A 194 -6.64 23.71 -23.14
C PRO A 194 -7.83 22.75 -23.08
N LEU A 195 -8.84 23.07 -22.27
CA LEU A 195 -10.06 22.28 -22.14
C LEU A 195 -11.11 22.74 -23.16
N SER A 196 -11.82 21.78 -23.75
CA SER A 196 -12.92 22.06 -24.68
C SER A 196 -14.13 22.65 -23.96
N ALA A 197 -15.12 23.15 -24.71
CA ALA A 197 -16.30 23.79 -24.13
C ALA A 197 -17.17 22.84 -23.29
N GLU A 198 -17.14 21.53 -23.56
CA GLU A 198 -17.99 20.53 -22.91
C GLU A 198 -17.21 19.48 -22.14
N GLN A 199 -16.21 18.86 -22.76
CA GLN A 199 -15.52 17.71 -22.20
C GLN A 199 -14.14 17.49 -22.82
N THR A 200 -13.17 17.11 -21.99
CA THR A 200 -11.83 16.72 -22.44
C THR A 200 -11.39 15.46 -21.70
N ASP A 201 -11.13 14.40 -22.45
CA ASP A 201 -10.66 13.11 -21.96
C ASP A 201 -9.13 13.01 -22.05
N PHE A 202 -8.52 12.51 -20.99
CA PHE A 202 -7.08 12.31 -20.88
C PHE A 202 -6.78 10.82 -20.69
N GLY A 203 -5.73 10.33 -21.33
CA GLY A 203 -5.33 8.93 -21.23
C GLY A 203 -3.96 8.62 -21.80
N ARG A 204 -3.53 7.36 -21.65
CA ARG A 204 -2.25 6.88 -22.20
C ARG A 204 -2.26 6.74 -23.71
N SER A 205 -3.37 6.26 -24.27
CA SER A 205 -3.45 5.90 -25.70
C SER A 205 -4.82 6.21 -26.31
N ASP A 206 -5.72 6.80 -25.53
CA ASP A 206 -7.09 7.12 -25.92
C ASP A 206 -7.59 8.34 -25.13
N GLY A 207 -8.35 9.21 -25.79
CA GLY A 207 -8.80 10.52 -25.28
C GLY A 207 -8.46 11.67 -26.23
N ASP A 208 -8.86 12.87 -25.85
CA ASP A 208 -8.52 14.12 -26.56
C ASP A 208 -7.07 14.55 -26.30
N VAL A 209 -6.55 14.20 -25.12
CA VAL A 209 -5.15 14.41 -24.74
C VAL A 209 -4.51 13.07 -24.42
N VAL A 210 -3.50 12.72 -25.20
CA VAL A 210 -2.78 11.45 -25.08
C VAL A 210 -1.38 11.68 -24.49
N LEU A 211 -1.08 10.94 -23.43
CA LEU A 211 0.18 10.96 -22.69
C LEU A 211 0.88 9.59 -22.80
N GLU A 212 1.41 9.31 -23.99
CA GLU A 212 1.87 7.98 -24.42
C GLU A 212 2.99 7.39 -23.56
N ASP A 213 3.88 8.25 -23.04
CA ASP A 213 5.08 7.84 -22.32
C ASP A 213 4.83 7.38 -20.88
N ASP A 214 3.61 7.52 -20.34
CA ASP A 214 3.33 7.17 -18.94
C ASP A 214 2.66 5.79 -18.77
N PRO A 215 3.41 4.75 -18.36
CA PRO A 215 2.86 3.41 -18.19
C PRO A 215 1.85 3.32 -17.05
N TYR A 216 1.84 4.29 -16.13
CA TYR A 216 0.90 4.34 -15.00
C TYR A 216 -0.48 4.88 -15.39
N LEU A 217 -0.66 5.31 -16.64
CA LEU A 217 -1.96 5.73 -17.15
C LEU A 217 -2.73 4.56 -17.78
N SER A 218 -4.02 4.46 -17.46
CA SER A 218 -4.97 3.67 -18.25
C SER A 218 -5.13 4.25 -19.66
N PRO A 219 -5.52 3.43 -20.67
CA PRO A 219 -5.71 3.88 -22.05
C PRO A 219 -6.51 5.17 -22.15
N ARG A 220 -7.67 5.22 -21.48
CA ARG A 220 -8.44 6.42 -21.15
C ARG A 220 -8.57 6.47 -19.63
N HIS A 221 -8.09 7.56 -19.00
CA HIS A 221 -7.84 7.60 -17.57
C HIS A 221 -8.84 8.47 -16.80
N PHE A 222 -8.95 9.73 -17.19
CA PHE A 222 -9.83 10.69 -16.53
C PHE A 222 -10.47 11.65 -17.53
N ARG A 223 -11.51 12.32 -17.07
CA ARG A 223 -12.29 13.28 -17.83
C ARG A 223 -12.42 14.56 -17.04
N VAL A 224 -12.28 15.67 -17.74
CA VAL A 224 -12.73 16.98 -17.26
C VAL A 224 -13.97 17.35 -18.06
N LEU A 225 -15.06 17.63 -17.36
CA LEU A 225 -16.35 17.96 -17.98
C LEU A 225 -16.85 19.29 -17.44
N ARG A 226 -17.52 20.05 -18.31
CA ARG A 226 -18.17 21.30 -17.95
C ARG A 226 -19.67 21.08 -17.87
N ARG A 227 -20.28 21.41 -16.73
CA ARG A 227 -21.74 21.31 -16.52
C ARG A 227 -22.23 22.55 -15.80
N GLY A 228 -23.18 23.27 -16.41
CA GLY A 228 -23.76 24.48 -15.80
C GLY A 228 -22.75 25.62 -15.60
N GLY A 229 -21.66 25.65 -16.37
CA GLY A 229 -20.57 26.62 -16.23
C GLY A 229 -19.44 26.15 -15.31
N ASP A 230 -19.70 25.20 -14.41
CA ASP A 230 -18.73 24.62 -13.50
C ASP A 230 -17.96 23.46 -14.14
N TRP A 231 -16.74 23.22 -13.64
CA TRP A 231 -15.85 22.16 -14.09
C TRP A 231 -15.80 21.01 -13.10
N PHE A 232 -15.82 19.79 -13.61
CA PHE A 232 -15.75 18.59 -12.80
C PHE A 232 -14.68 17.63 -13.33
N LEU A 233 -13.86 17.12 -12.42
CA LEU A 233 -12.91 16.05 -12.65
C LEU A 233 -13.56 14.71 -12.32
N ARG A 234 -13.38 13.73 -13.20
CA ARG A 234 -13.93 12.38 -13.03
C ARG A 234 -12.90 11.33 -13.42
N ASP A 235 -12.67 10.37 -12.53
CA ASP A 235 -11.93 9.16 -12.86
C ASP A 235 -12.78 8.23 -13.75
N LEU A 236 -12.20 7.71 -14.84
CA LEU A 236 -12.89 6.84 -15.79
C LEU A 236 -12.65 5.36 -15.49
N ARG A 237 -12.69 4.99 -14.20
CA ARG A 237 -12.35 3.65 -13.69
C ARG A 237 -10.92 3.24 -14.04
N SER A 238 -10.00 4.18 -13.87
CA SER A 238 -8.59 3.91 -14.11
C SER A 238 -8.04 2.93 -13.07
N VAL A 239 -6.96 2.23 -13.43
CA VAL A 239 -6.30 1.27 -12.53
C VAL A 239 -5.72 2.00 -11.31
N ASN A 240 -4.90 3.02 -11.57
CA ASN A 240 -4.14 3.71 -10.53
C ASN A 240 -4.93 4.85 -9.87
N GLY A 241 -5.97 5.36 -10.51
CA GLY A 241 -6.81 6.43 -9.97
C GLY A 241 -6.27 7.83 -10.19
N VAL A 242 -7.15 8.79 -9.94
CA VAL A 242 -6.84 10.22 -9.85
C VAL A 242 -6.76 10.60 -8.37
N TYR A 243 -5.68 11.25 -7.94
CA TYR A 243 -5.52 11.71 -6.55
C TYR A 243 -5.59 13.23 -6.50
N VAL A 244 -6.55 13.80 -5.76
CA VAL A 244 -6.72 15.24 -5.64
C VAL A 244 -6.03 15.74 -4.37
N ARG A 245 -5.24 16.81 -4.46
CA ARG A 245 -4.57 17.44 -3.32
C ARG A 245 -5.61 18.10 -2.41
N LEU A 246 -5.49 17.86 -1.11
CA LEU A 246 -6.42 18.41 -0.14
C LEU A 246 -6.20 19.93 0.04
N ARG A 247 -7.29 20.70 0.10
CA ARG A 247 -7.28 22.13 0.46
C ARG A 247 -7.52 22.39 1.95
N GLY A 248 -7.91 21.38 2.71
CA GLY A 248 -8.25 21.47 4.11
C GLY A 248 -8.62 20.09 4.66
N THR A 249 -9.35 20.08 5.77
CA THR A 249 -9.81 18.84 6.41
C THR A 249 -10.70 18.02 5.47
N HIS A 250 -10.32 16.77 5.25
CA HIS A 250 -11.01 15.84 4.36
C HIS A 250 -11.55 14.65 5.15
N VAL A 251 -12.84 14.32 4.97
CA VAL A 251 -13.44 13.15 5.62
C VAL A 251 -12.96 11.87 4.94
N LEU A 252 -12.45 10.92 5.72
CA LEU A 252 -12.03 9.62 5.21
C LEU A 252 -13.16 8.60 5.36
N GLU A 253 -13.57 8.05 4.24
CA GLU A 253 -14.52 6.94 4.19
C GLU A 253 -13.80 5.59 4.23
N GLN A 254 -14.55 4.52 4.55
CA GLN A 254 -14.05 3.15 4.50
C GLN A 254 -13.41 2.83 3.14
N GLY A 255 -12.18 2.32 3.17
CA GLY A 255 -11.38 1.99 2.00
C GLY A 255 -10.83 3.19 1.22
N ALA A 256 -10.83 4.40 1.79
CA ALA A 256 -10.25 5.58 1.13
C ALA A 256 -8.76 5.37 0.88
N MET A 257 -8.29 5.77 -0.30
CA MET A 257 -6.88 5.71 -0.66
C MET A 257 -6.26 7.11 -0.52
N ILE A 258 -5.13 7.17 0.17
CA ILE A 258 -4.41 8.39 0.51
C ILE A 258 -3.02 8.29 -0.12
N LEU A 259 -2.54 9.40 -0.68
CA LEU A 259 -1.18 9.53 -1.19
C LEU A 259 -0.45 10.64 -0.43
N ILE A 260 0.65 10.28 0.24
CA ILE A 260 1.58 11.20 0.91
C ILE A 260 3.01 10.84 0.53
N GLY A 261 3.76 11.77 -0.06
CA GLY A 261 5.06 11.44 -0.67
C GLY A 261 4.92 10.36 -1.75
N GLN A 262 5.52 9.19 -1.54
CA GLN A 262 5.39 7.98 -2.36
C GLN A 262 4.53 6.90 -1.69
N GLN A 263 3.98 7.16 -0.49
CA GLN A 263 3.19 6.20 0.27
C GLN A 263 1.75 6.21 -0.22
N VAL A 264 1.26 5.05 -0.64
CA VAL A 264 -0.15 4.82 -0.96
C VAL A 264 -0.76 4.05 0.21
N LEU A 265 -1.63 4.70 0.96
CA LEU A 265 -2.23 4.15 2.18
C LEU A 265 -3.73 3.98 2.00
N ARG A 266 -4.26 2.81 2.34
CA ARG A 266 -5.69 2.54 2.40
C ARG A 266 -6.18 2.66 3.84
N PHE A 267 -7.18 3.50 4.05
CA PHE A 267 -7.84 3.63 5.34
C PHE A 267 -8.96 2.60 5.49
N GLU A 268 -8.97 1.88 6.62
CA GLU A 268 -9.98 0.88 6.96
C GLU A 268 -10.39 1.04 8.43
N LEU A 269 -11.67 1.28 8.70
CA LEU A 269 -12.32 1.08 9.99
C LEU A 269 -12.26 -0.41 10.35
N LEU A 270 -11.99 -0.68 11.62
CA LEU A 270 -12.07 -2.03 12.18
C LEU A 270 -13.51 -2.30 12.63
N ASP A 271 -13.99 -3.51 12.36
CA ASP A 271 -15.32 -3.95 12.77
C ASP A 271 -15.32 -4.33 14.26
N GLU A 272 -16.48 -4.28 14.91
CA GLU A 272 -16.61 -4.69 16.32
C GLU A 272 -16.26 -6.18 16.54
N ASP A 273 -16.32 -7.00 15.50
CA ASP A 273 -15.91 -8.41 15.56
C ASP A 273 -14.38 -8.59 15.63
N GLU A 274 -13.60 -7.53 15.36
CA GLU A 274 -12.15 -7.50 15.56
C GLU A 274 -11.78 -7.03 16.99
N LEU A 275 -12.76 -6.95 17.91
CA LEU A 275 -12.54 -6.57 19.30
C LEU A 275 -11.73 -7.64 20.09
N PRO A 276 -10.98 -7.22 21.12
CA PRO A 276 -10.22 -8.10 21.99
C PRO A 276 -11.04 -9.28 22.53
N LEU A 277 -10.50 -10.49 22.46
CA LEU A 277 -11.11 -11.69 23.08
C LEU A 277 -11.05 -11.68 24.62
N GLY A 278 -10.41 -10.66 25.20
CA GLY A 278 -10.14 -10.58 26.63
C GLY A 278 -8.93 -11.42 27.04
N PRO A 279 -8.57 -11.39 28.34
CA PRO A 279 -7.37 -12.07 28.82
C PRO A 279 -7.51 -13.59 28.70
N ALA A 280 -6.53 -14.23 28.06
CA ALA A 280 -6.48 -15.67 27.93
C ALA A 280 -6.29 -16.36 29.29
N ARG A 281 -6.89 -17.54 29.43
CA ARG A 281 -6.69 -18.42 30.59
C ARG A 281 -6.11 -19.76 30.14
N SER A 282 -5.17 -20.29 30.89
CA SER A 282 -4.64 -21.66 30.76
C SER A 282 -4.67 -22.31 32.13
N ASP A 283 -5.30 -23.49 32.24
CA ASP A 283 -5.46 -24.23 33.50
C ASP A 283 -6.03 -23.38 34.65
N GLY A 284 -6.98 -22.51 34.33
CA GLY A 284 -7.60 -21.58 35.29
C GLY A 284 -6.74 -20.37 35.67
N CYS A 285 -5.48 -20.31 35.25
CA CYS A 285 -4.57 -19.18 35.46
C CYS A 285 -4.68 -18.17 34.30
N LEU A 286 -4.63 -16.87 34.60
CA LEU A 286 -4.52 -15.83 33.59
C LEU A 286 -3.13 -15.89 32.94
N VAL A 287 -3.09 -15.86 31.61
CA VAL A 287 -1.83 -15.82 30.86
C VAL A 287 -1.20 -14.43 31.01
N PHE A 288 0.10 -14.37 31.30
CA PHE A 288 0.84 -13.11 31.29
C PHE A 288 0.92 -12.56 29.86
N GLY A 289 0.61 -11.27 29.69
CA GLY A 289 0.69 -10.58 28.41
C GLY A 289 0.55 -9.06 28.56
N THR A 290 0.94 -8.33 27.52
CA THR A 290 0.72 -6.89 27.43
C THR A 290 -0.78 -6.62 27.27
N PRO A 291 -1.40 -5.72 28.05
CA PRO A 291 -2.80 -5.36 27.87
C PRO A 291 -3.08 -4.87 26.44
N GLU A 292 -4.18 -5.33 25.86
CA GLU A 292 -4.60 -4.92 24.52
C GLU A 292 -5.16 -3.50 24.54
N VAL A 293 -4.70 -2.66 23.61
CA VAL A 293 -5.24 -1.31 23.40
C VAL A 293 -6.14 -1.37 22.17
N PRO A 294 -7.44 -1.04 22.28
CA PRO A 294 -8.37 -1.16 21.17
C PRO A 294 -8.03 -0.14 20.08
N ALA A 295 -7.66 -0.64 18.90
CA ALA A 295 -7.62 0.15 17.68
C ALA A 295 -9.04 0.34 17.14
N PHE A 296 -9.26 1.41 16.37
CA PHE A 296 -10.56 1.68 15.73
C PHE A 296 -10.47 1.69 14.21
N ALA A 297 -9.26 1.77 13.66
CA ALA A 297 -8.98 1.77 12.24
C ALA A 297 -7.55 1.29 12.00
N ARG A 298 -7.21 1.06 10.74
CA ARG A 298 -5.86 0.79 10.25
C ARG A 298 -5.58 1.52 8.95
N LEU A 299 -4.31 1.80 8.72
CA LEU A 299 -3.76 2.21 7.42
C LEU A 299 -2.99 1.03 6.84
N VAL A 300 -3.39 0.55 5.67
CA VAL A 300 -2.69 -0.51 4.94
C VAL A 300 -1.86 0.12 3.84
N GLN A 301 -0.56 -0.10 3.85
CA GLN A 301 0.35 0.39 2.81
C GLN A 301 0.28 -0.50 1.57
N TYR A 302 0.01 0.09 0.42
CA TYR A 302 -0.04 -0.59 -0.88
C TYR A 302 1.27 -0.40 -1.65
N THR A 303 1.83 -1.50 -2.14
CA THR A 303 3.06 -1.50 -2.94
C THR A 303 2.75 -1.45 -4.44
N THR A 304 3.79 -1.29 -5.25
CA THR A 304 3.69 -1.35 -6.73
C THR A 304 3.26 -2.73 -7.25
N GLU A 305 3.33 -3.77 -6.42
CA GLU A 305 2.83 -5.11 -6.75
C GLU A 305 1.30 -5.22 -6.58
N GLY A 306 0.64 -4.15 -6.12
CA GLY A 306 -0.81 -4.10 -5.91
C GLY A 306 -1.28 -4.81 -4.64
N VAL A 307 -0.35 -5.18 -3.76
CA VAL A 307 -0.65 -5.86 -2.50
C VAL A 307 -0.49 -4.92 -1.31
N GLY A 308 -1.35 -5.11 -0.30
CA GLY A 308 -1.17 -4.52 1.01
C GLY A 308 -0.03 -5.24 1.74
N ARG A 309 0.92 -4.48 2.29
CA ARG A 309 2.07 -5.03 3.02
C ARG A 309 2.03 -4.63 4.48
N ASP A 310 2.44 -3.41 4.78
CA ASP A 310 2.53 -2.95 6.16
C ASP A 310 1.16 -2.46 6.63
N VAL A 311 0.82 -2.80 7.87
CA VAL A 311 -0.46 -2.43 8.50
C VAL A 311 -0.17 -1.61 9.75
N HIS A 312 -0.65 -0.37 9.76
CA HIS A 312 -0.53 0.54 10.89
C HIS A 312 -1.88 0.70 11.57
N TYR A 313 -2.03 0.09 12.73
CA TYR A 313 -3.23 0.24 13.56
C TYR A 313 -3.28 1.63 14.20
N LEU A 314 -4.49 2.19 14.23
CA LEU A 314 -4.77 3.52 14.76
C LEU A 314 -5.43 3.37 16.14
N TYR A 315 -4.67 3.73 17.17
CA TYR A 315 -5.08 3.61 18.57
C TYR A 315 -5.50 4.94 19.20
N ARG A 316 -5.02 6.06 18.63
CA ARG A 316 -5.15 7.41 19.18
C ARG A 316 -6.16 8.22 18.38
N ASP A 317 -6.83 9.15 19.04
CA ASP A 317 -7.79 10.05 18.38
C ASP A 317 -7.09 11.01 17.41
N GLU A 318 -5.78 11.23 17.57
CA GLU A 318 -4.92 11.89 16.61
C GLU A 318 -3.72 10.99 16.28
N THR A 319 -3.50 10.73 14.99
CA THR A 319 -2.33 10.00 14.45
C THR A 319 -1.58 10.92 13.49
N VAL A 320 -0.32 11.19 13.77
CA VAL A 320 0.55 12.02 12.94
C VAL A 320 1.36 11.14 11.97
N LEU A 321 1.34 11.49 10.69
CA LEU A 321 2.08 10.84 9.61
C LEU A 321 3.25 11.74 9.17
N GLY A 322 4.46 11.18 9.02
CA GLY A 322 5.61 11.98 8.62
C GLY A 322 6.86 11.17 8.26
N ARG A 323 7.93 11.87 7.88
CA ARG A 323 9.24 11.27 7.58
C ARG A 323 10.16 11.15 8.80
N GLU A 324 10.03 12.08 9.75
CA GLU A 324 10.90 12.16 10.93
C GLU A 324 10.10 12.30 12.23
N THR A 325 8.89 12.84 12.17
CA THR A 325 8.08 13.16 13.34
C THR A 325 6.65 12.67 13.14
N GLY A 326 6.19 11.83 14.06
CA GLY A 326 4.80 11.38 14.11
C GLY A 326 4.66 10.02 14.79
N ASP A 327 3.43 9.51 14.80
CA ASP A 327 3.11 8.17 15.30
C ASP A 327 3.43 7.10 14.24
N ILE A 328 3.27 7.43 12.95
CA ILE A 328 3.68 6.58 11.83
C ILE A 328 4.71 7.33 11.00
N VAL A 329 5.91 6.74 10.91
CA VAL A 329 7.09 7.39 10.31
C VAL A 329 7.61 6.56 9.14
N PHE A 330 7.72 7.20 7.98
CA PHE A 330 8.27 6.62 6.75
C PHE A 330 9.64 7.26 6.47
N THR A 331 10.69 6.79 7.15
CA THR A 331 12.03 7.41 7.14
C THR A 331 12.66 7.47 5.76
N ASP A 332 12.40 6.47 4.92
CA ASP A 332 13.07 6.27 3.63
C ASP A 332 12.43 7.04 2.48
N ASP A 333 11.33 7.76 2.74
CA ASP A 333 10.60 8.47 1.70
C ASP A 333 10.95 9.97 1.68
N PRO A 334 11.87 10.43 0.82
CA PRO A 334 12.30 11.83 0.80
C PRO A 334 11.20 12.80 0.37
N PHE A 335 10.08 12.31 -0.18
CA PHE A 335 8.96 13.15 -0.60
C PHE A 335 7.97 13.43 0.54
N LEU A 336 8.18 12.85 1.72
CA LEU A 336 7.45 13.22 2.92
C LEU A 336 8.15 14.36 3.68
N SER A 337 7.37 15.39 4.04
CA SER A 337 7.75 16.35 5.08
C SER A 337 7.90 15.65 6.44
N ARG A 338 8.69 16.28 7.33
CA ARG A 338 9.00 15.75 8.67
C ARG A 338 7.75 15.38 9.46
N ARG A 339 6.79 16.31 9.49
CA ARG A 339 5.40 16.15 9.93
C ARG A 339 4.53 16.52 8.71
N HIS A 340 3.85 15.56 8.12
CA HIS A 340 3.25 15.71 6.79
C HIS A 340 1.73 15.87 6.84
N ALA A 341 1.07 14.94 7.53
CA ALA A 341 -0.38 14.91 7.64
C ALA A 341 -0.80 14.45 9.02
N VAL A 342 -2.03 14.81 9.39
CA VAL A 342 -2.65 14.38 10.64
C VAL A 342 -3.98 13.72 10.31
N LEU A 343 -4.17 12.52 10.83
CA LEU A 343 -5.44 11.81 10.81
C LEU A 343 -6.08 11.96 12.20
N ARG A 344 -7.31 12.49 12.24
CA ARG A 344 -8.10 12.58 13.47
C ARG A 344 -9.31 11.69 13.41
N PHE A 345 -9.62 11.03 14.51
CA PHE A 345 -10.76 10.15 14.64
C PHE A 345 -11.68 10.60 15.76
N ASP A 346 -12.92 10.89 15.40
CA ASP A 346 -14.00 11.13 16.35
C ASP A 346 -14.67 9.79 16.67
N ARG A 347 -14.41 9.25 17.87
CA ARG A 347 -14.98 7.98 18.33
C ARG A 347 -16.50 8.03 18.50
N THR A 348 -17.04 9.18 18.90
CA THR A 348 -18.48 9.35 19.13
C THR A 348 -19.23 9.26 17.82
N GLN A 349 -18.66 9.85 16.77
CA GLN A 349 -19.29 9.91 15.44
C GLN A 349 -18.75 8.85 14.47
N LYS A 350 -17.85 7.96 14.94
CA LYS A 350 -17.09 6.97 14.14
C LYS A 350 -16.57 7.58 12.82
N ARG A 351 -16.03 8.81 12.88
CA ARG A 351 -15.63 9.58 11.69
C ARG A 351 -14.14 9.89 11.71
N ALA A 352 -13.45 9.51 10.63
CA ALA A 352 -12.07 9.88 10.39
C ALA A 352 -11.98 11.14 9.52
N THR A 353 -10.99 11.99 9.81
CA THR A 353 -10.63 13.15 9.00
C THR A 353 -9.12 13.18 8.79
N LEU A 354 -8.70 13.70 7.63
CA LEU A 354 -7.31 13.83 7.22
C LEU A 354 -7.02 15.28 6.87
N GLU A 355 -5.90 15.79 7.34
CA GLU A 355 -5.47 17.17 7.11
C GLU A 355 -3.99 17.21 6.77
N ASP A 356 -3.65 17.94 5.71
CA ASP A 356 -2.27 18.27 5.37
C ASP A 356 -1.69 19.27 6.39
N GLN A 357 -0.48 19.05 6.87
CA GLN A 357 0.18 19.94 7.85
C GLN A 357 1.18 20.89 7.18
N GLY A 358 0.80 21.45 6.02
CA GLY A 358 1.68 22.35 5.26
C GLY A 358 2.85 21.60 4.62
N SER A 359 2.59 20.39 4.13
CA SER A 359 3.63 19.56 3.54
C SER A 359 4.07 20.11 2.19
N SER A 360 5.34 19.87 1.82
CA SER A 360 5.91 20.39 0.58
C SER A 360 5.23 19.81 -0.66
N ASN A 361 5.00 18.49 -0.66
CA ASN A 361 4.41 17.77 -1.79
C ASN A 361 2.88 17.62 -1.70
N GLY A 362 2.30 17.96 -0.55
CA GLY A 362 0.87 17.86 -0.31
C GLY A 362 0.39 16.45 0.02
N THR A 363 -0.71 16.42 0.77
CA THR A 363 -1.52 15.24 0.99
C THR A 363 -2.60 15.15 -0.07
N CYS A 364 -2.77 13.98 -0.70
CA CYS A 364 -3.80 13.76 -1.70
C CYS A 364 -4.71 12.58 -1.32
N ALA A 365 -5.98 12.65 -1.74
CA ALA A 365 -6.92 11.53 -1.61
C ALA A 365 -7.37 11.07 -3.00
N ARG A 366 -7.53 9.75 -3.19
CA ARG A 366 -8.05 9.19 -4.44
C ARG A 366 -9.50 9.62 -4.62
N LEU A 367 -9.78 10.17 -5.79
CA LEU A 367 -11.10 10.62 -6.20
C LEU A 367 -12.12 9.48 -6.16
N ARG A 368 -13.29 9.75 -5.57
CA ARG A 368 -14.49 8.93 -5.65
C ARG A 368 -15.59 9.75 -6.32
N GLY A 369 -16.08 9.29 -7.48
CA GLY A 369 -17.10 10.00 -8.24
C GLY A 369 -16.58 11.23 -8.99
N GLU A 370 -17.37 12.32 -8.97
CA GLU A 370 -17.04 13.60 -9.61
C GLU A 370 -16.52 14.59 -8.54
N HIS A 371 -15.49 15.37 -8.88
CA HIS A 371 -14.96 16.43 -8.02
C HIS A 371 -15.07 17.77 -8.72
N ALA A 372 -15.75 18.72 -8.09
CA ALA A 372 -15.85 20.09 -8.60
C ALA A 372 -14.48 20.77 -8.53
N LEU A 373 -13.92 21.10 -9.70
CA LEU A 373 -12.64 21.76 -9.83
C LEU A 373 -12.76 23.26 -9.54
N ARG A 374 -11.79 23.76 -8.79
CA ARG A 374 -11.57 25.18 -8.51
C ARG A 374 -10.21 25.58 -9.05
N VAL A 375 -10.09 26.82 -9.53
CA VAL A 375 -8.81 27.37 -9.99
C VAL A 375 -7.72 27.17 -8.94
N GLY A 376 -6.56 26.69 -9.37
CA GLY A 376 -5.43 26.31 -8.52
C GLY A 376 -5.52 24.90 -7.92
N ASP A 377 -6.55 24.10 -8.23
CA ASP A 377 -6.61 22.70 -7.79
C ASP A 377 -5.46 21.91 -8.38
N HIS A 378 -4.84 21.10 -7.52
CA HIS A 378 -3.78 20.18 -7.93
C HIS A 378 -4.27 18.75 -7.83
N PHE A 379 -3.93 17.93 -8.81
CA PHE A 379 -4.24 16.51 -8.78
C PHE A 379 -3.15 15.70 -9.49
N ARG A 380 -2.95 14.48 -9.04
CA ARG A 380 -1.93 13.56 -9.53
C ARG A 380 -2.57 12.42 -10.29
N VAL A 381 -2.01 12.12 -11.45
CA VAL A 381 -2.43 11.01 -12.32
C VAL A 381 -1.17 10.38 -12.91
N GLY A 382 -0.94 9.10 -12.62
CA GLY A 382 0.33 8.46 -12.98
C GLY A 382 1.54 9.21 -12.42
N ARG A 383 2.47 9.60 -13.29
CA ARG A 383 3.66 10.40 -12.94
C ARG A 383 3.43 11.91 -13.02
N HIS A 384 2.26 12.34 -13.48
CA HIS A 384 1.94 13.74 -13.71
C HIS A 384 1.31 14.37 -12.47
N LEU A 385 1.79 15.57 -12.13
CA LEU A 385 1.09 16.51 -11.26
C LEU A 385 0.46 17.57 -12.16
N PHE A 386 -0.83 17.79 -12.03
CA PHE A 386 -1.58 18.75 -12.82
C PHE A 386 -2.14 19.84 -11.92
N ARG A 387 -2.26 21.05 -12.47
CA ARG A 387 -2.95 22.19 -11.89
C ARG A 387 -4.08 22.65 -12.83
N PHE A 388 -5.24 22.98 -12.29
CA PHE A 388 -6.37 23.50 -13.06
C PHE A 388 -6.40 25.03 -13.01
N ASP A 389 -6.27 25.68 -14.18
CA ASP A 389 -6.14 27.14 -14.29
C ASP A 389 -7.04 27.72 -15.40
N PRO A 390 -7.38 29.01 -15.35
CA PRO A 390 -7.91 29.70 -16.52
C PRO A 390 -6.82 29.82 -17.61
N VAL A 391 -7.23 29.89 -18.87
CA VAL A 391 -6.30 30.14 -19.98
C VAL A 391 -5.71 31.55 -19.83
N GLY A 392 -4.38 31.66 -19.95
CA GLY A 392 -3.67 32.94 -19.88
C GLY A 392 -3.31 33.43 -18.46
N ALA A 393 -3.59 32.66 -17.40
CA ALA A 393 -2.95 32.89 -16.11
C ALA A 393 -1.44 32.60 -16.25
N SER A 394 -0.62 33.63 -16.04
CA SER A 394 0.85 33.55 -15.98
C SER A 394 1.30 33.78 -14.55
#